data_AF-A0AAV0MF42-F1
#
_entry.id   AF-A0AAV0MF42-F1
#
_cell.length_a   1.000
_cell.length_b   1.000
_cell.length_c   1.000
_cell.angle_alpha   90.00
_cell.angle_beta   90.00
_cell.angle_gamma   90.00
#
_symmetry.space_group_name_H-M   'P 1'
#
loop_
_entity.id
_entity.type
_entity.pdbx_description
1 polymer ?
#
loop_
_entity_poly.entity_id
_entity_poly.type
_entity_poly.pdbx_seq_one_letter_code
_entity_poly.pdbx_strand_id
1 'polypeptide(L)'
;MSLHWISRVPPEVGDRGSPAWNRGRIHFSEAPQQVVDAYRSQFERDMEGFLKARGQELVSGGMLVIVIGGVPDETPYSEMQSIFMFDCINLSILDLVRQGVLSEDQLDSFNLPLYYPRPTEMRELVERDGCFSIEELELTSSVSVRLQGKVDATQWVRVLRGVLDELFVMQFGKELADIIFDGTIDKITERAQVLESRYGEKNLLYVALKRK
;
A
#
# COMPACT_ATOMS: atom_id res chain seq x y z
N MET A 1 -10.36 -1.99 -6.31
CA MET A 1 -9.11 -1.72 -5.58
C MET A 1 -8.58 -0.35 -5.98
N SER A 2 -9.07 0.74 -5.38
CA SER A 2 -8.65 2.11 -5.77
C SER A 2 -8.36 3.02 -4.57
N LEU A 3 -9.20 3.04 -3.54
CA LEU A 3 -9.04 3.99 -2.41
C LEU A 3 -7.86 3.67 -1.45
N HIS A 4 -7.05 2.66 -1.76
CA HIS A 4 -5.75 2.45 -1.09
C HIS A 4 -4.64 3.32 -1.72
N TRP A 5 -4.90 3.90 -2.89
CA TRP A 5 -4.09 4.97 -3.46
C TRP A 5 -4.46 6.29 -2.79
N ILE A 6 -3.49 6.86 -2.07
CA ILE A 6 -3.66 8.19 -1.48
C ILE A 6 -3.42 9.26 -2.56
N SER A 7 -4.04 10.43 -2.39
CA SER A 7 -4.04 11.49 -3.40
C SER A 7 -2.65 12.06 -3.69
N ARG A 8 -1.72 11.90 -2.74
CA ARG A 8 -0.31 12.28 -2.84
C ARG A 8 0.51 11.54 -1.79
N VAL A 9 1.82 11.44 -2.01
CA VAL A 9 2.76 11.09 -0.95
C VAL A 9 2.72 12.19 0.13
N PRO A 10 2.69 11.87 1.44
CA PRO A 10 2.77 12.87 2.50
C PRO A 10 4.07 13.67 2.36
N PRO A 11 4.04 15.01 2.29
CA PRO A 11 5.26 15.80 2.05
C PRO A 11 6.30 15.60 3.16
N GLU A 12 5.87 15.29 4.37
CA GLU A 12 6.72 15.09 5.55
C GLU A 12 7.63 13.86 5.41
N VAL A 13 7.30 12.89 4.55
CA VAL A 13 8.12 11.69 4.37
C VAL A 13 9.29 11.88 3.42
N GLY A 14 9.26 12.92 2.58
CA GLY A 14 10.36 13.31 1.70
C GLY A 14 11.25 14.42 2.28
N ASP A 15 10.88 15.02 3.41
CA ASP A 15 11.62 16.12 4.03
C ASP A 15 12.65 15.60 5.03
N ARG A 16 13.95 15.83 4.77
CA ARG A 16 15.06 15.43 5.64
C ARG A 16 15.02 16.06 7.04
N GLY A 17 14.37 17.21 7.19
CA GLY A 17 14.19 17.87 8.48
C GLY A 17 13.03 17.34 9.31
N SER A 18 12.17 16.50 8.70
CA SER A 18 10.96 15.98 9.33
C SER A 18 11.27 14.75 10.21
N PRO A 19 10.61 14.62 11.38
CA PRO A 19 10.66 13.38 12.15
C PRO A 19 10.01 12.18 11.42
N ALA A 20 9.24 12.44 10.36
CA ALA A 20 8.63 11.44 9.49
C ALA A 20 9.46 11.15 8.22
N TRP A 21 10.70 11.63 8.11
CA TRP A 21 11.54 11.36 6.94
C TRP A 21 11.75 9.85 6.71
N ASN A 22 11.32 9.34 5.55
CA ASN A 22 11.36 7.91 5.26
C ASN A 22 12.69 7.46 4.63
N ARG A 23 13.79 7.67 5.36
CA ARG A 23 15.13 7.37 4.87
C ARG A 23 15.31 5.88 4.51
N GLY A 24 15.88 5.62 3.35
CA GLY A 24 16.31 4.30 2.86
C GLY A 24 15.18 3.36 2.48
N ARG A 25 13.96 3.89 2.30
CA ARG A 25 12.74 3.10 2.11
C ARG A 25 11.82 3.77 1.11
N ILE A 26 11.12 2.94 0.33
CA ILE A 26 10.07 3.40 -0.60
C ILE A 26 8.65 3.32 -0.02
N HIS A 27 8.49 2.71 1.16
CA HIS A 27 7.21 2.54 1.86
C HIS A 27 7.45 2.42 3.38
N PHE A 28 6.43 2.05 4.17
CA PHE A 28 6.47 2.19 5.64
C PHE A 28 6.43 0.89 6.45
N SER A 29 6.67 -0.27 5.82
CA SER A 29 6.67 -1.62 6.44
C SER A 29 7.34 -1.69 7.83
N GLU A 30 8.59 -1.25 7.92
CA GLU A 30 9.41 -1.18 9.14
C GLU A 30 9.89 0.26 9.40
N ALA A 31 9.06 1.24 9.06
CA ALA A 31 9.38 2.64 9.27
C ALA A 31 9.06 3.07 10.72
N PRO A 32 9.68 4.15 11.21
CA PRO A 32 9.27 4.79 12.46
C PRO A 32 7.78 5.15 12.44
N GLN A 33 7.15 5.13 13.61
CA GLN A 33 5.71 5.40 13.76
C GLN A 33 5.30 6.74 13.11
N GLN A 34 6.17 7.75 13.14
CA GLN A 34 5.95 9.05 12.53
C GLN A 34 5.72 8.98 11.01
N VAL A 35 6.38 8.05 10.32
CA VAL A 35 6.16 7.80 8.89
C VAL A 35 4.76 7.22 8.69
N VAL A 36 4.43 6.18 9.46
CA VAL A 36 3.11 5.51 9.40
C VAL A 36 1.99 6.51 9.68
N ASP A 37 2.15 7.36 10.69
CA ASP A 37 1.17 8.39 11.06
C ASP A 37 1.00 9.45 9.97
N ALA A 38 2.06 9.82 9.24
CA ALA A 38 1.98 10.74 8.12
C ALA A 38 1.15 10.14 6.96
N TYR A 39 1.39 8.87 6.63
CA TYR A 39 0.60 8.15 5.63
C TYR A 39 -0.86 7.97 6.07
N ARG A 40 -1.10 7.57 7.32
CA ARG A 40 -2.45 7.47 7.91
C ARG A 40 -3.19 8.79 7.81
N SER A 41 -2.57 9.89 8.24
CA SER A 41 -3.17 11.23 8.21
C SER A 41 -3.55 11.66 6.79
N GLN A 42 -2.74 11.31 5.79
CA GLN A 42 -3.04 11.58 4.39
C GLN A 42 -4.23 10.75 3.89
N PHE A 43 -4.24 9.44 4.19
CA PHE A 43 -5.37 8.57 3.87
C PHE A 43 -6.68 9.02 4.51
N GLU A 44 -6.67 9.39 5.79
CA GLU A 44 -7.85 9.86 6.50
C GLU A 44 -8.48 11.08 5.83
N ARG A 45 -7.66 12.07 5.44
CA ARG A 45 -8.13 13.26 4.70
C ARG A 45 -8.74 12.89 3.34
N ASP A 46 -8.08 11.99 2.62
CA ASP A 46 -8.54 11.57 1.29
C ASP A 46 -9.86 10.78 1.38
N MET A 47 -9.98 9.87 2.35
CA MET A 47 -11.17 9.06 2.56
C MET A 47 -12.34 9.90 3.10
N GLU A 48 -12.09 10.85 4.01
CA GLU A 48 -13.11 11.80 4.48
C GLU A 48 -13.65 12.63 3.31
N GLY A 49 -12.77 13.16 2.45
CA GLY A 49 -13.17 13.87 1.24
C GLY A 49 -14.01 13.00 0.29
N PHE A 50 -13.60 11.74 0.10
CA PHE A 50 -14.35 10.77 -0.70
C PHE A 50 -15.74 10.48 -0.13
N LEU A 51 -15.84 10.16 1.16
CA LEU A 51 -17.11 9.85 1.83
C LEU A 51 -18.05 11.05 1.77
N LYS A 52 -17.57 12.26 2.10
CA LYS A 52 -18.37 13.48 2.04
C LYS A 52 -18.92 13.75 0.64
N ALA A 53 -18.10 13.58 -0.40
CA ALA A 53 -18.55 13.74 -1.78
C ALA A 53 -19.62 12.70 -2.15
N ARG A 54 -19.39 11.42 -1.84
CA ARG A 54 -20.38 10.36 -2.09
C ARG A 54 -21.67 10.58 -1.29
N GLY A 55 -21.58 11.14 -0.09
CA GLY A 55 -22.73 11.49 0.74
C GLY A 55 -23.60 12.60 0.15
N GLN A 56 -23.04 13.48 -0.68
CA GLN A 56 -23.80 14.52 -1.40
C GLN A 56 -24.46 13.97 -2.67
N GLU A 57 -23.83 12.98 -3.31
CA GLU A 57 -24.27 12.45 -4.61
C GLU A 57 -25.27 11.30 -4.48
N LEU A 58 -25.17 10.49 -3.42
CA LEU A 58 -26.05 9.35 -3.20
C LEU A 58 -27.38 9.77 -2.56
N VAL A 59 -28.47 9.17 -3.05
CA VAL A 59 -29.80 9.31 -2.45
C VAL A 59 -29.88 8.64 -1.07
N SER A 60 -30.77 9.11 -0.20
CA SER A 60 -31.03 8.45 1.10
C SER A 60 -31.45 6.99 0.88
N GLY A 61 -30.87 6.09 1.68
CA GLY A 61 -30.99 4.64 1.54
C GLY A 61 -30.13 4.01 0.44
N GLY A 62 -29.42 4.81 -0.37
CA GLY A 62 -28.49 4.32 -1.39
C GLY A 62 -27.30 3.57 -0.79
N MET A 63 -26.81 2.56 -1.51
CA MET A 63 -25.71 1.71 -1.07
C MET A 63 -24.38 2.12 -1.70
N LEU A 64 -23.32 2.09 -0.90
CA LEU A 64 -21.94 2.26 -1.34
C LEU A 64 -21.13 1.05 -0.87
N VAL A 65 -20.52 0.33 -1.80
CA VAL A 65 -19.64 -0.81 -1.50
C VAL A 65 -18.20 -0.44 -1.84
N ILE A 66 -17.32 -0.59 -0.87
CA ILE A 66 -15.88 -0.28 -0.97
C ILE A 66 -15.11 -1.59 -0.80
N VAL A 67 -14.20 -1.87 -1.73
CA VAL A 67 -13.25 -2.99 -1.65
C VAL A 67 -11.83 -2.48 -1.91
N ILE A 68 -11.03 -2.52 -0.85
CA ILE A 68 -9.66 -1.99 -0.83
C ILE A 68 -8.70 -2.95 -0.14
N GLY A 69 -7.40 -2.76 -0.36
CA GLY A 69 -6.41 -3.47 0.45
C GLY A 69 -6.49 -3.00 1.89
N GLY A 70 -6.38 -3.92 2.85
CA GLY A 70 -6.43 -3.61 4.27
C GLY A 70 -5.55 -4.54 5.08
N VAL A 71 -5.34 -4.18 6.34
CA VAL A 71 -4.49 -4.92 7.30
C VAL A 71 -5.30 -5.24 8.54
N PRO A 72 -5.22 -6.46 9.09
CA PRO A 72 -5.85 -6.77 10.38
C PRO A 72 -5.34 -5.83 11.49
N ASP A 73 -6.22 -5.46 12.43
CA ASP A 73 -5.92 -4.43 13.43
C ASP A 73 -4.66 -4.72 14.27
N GLU A 74 -4.40 -5.99 14.57
CA GLU A 74 -3.27 -6.40 15.42
C GLU A 74 -2.04 -6.86 14.60
N THR A 75 -2.12 -6.84 13.27
CA THR A 75 -1.05 -7.31 12.40
C THR A 75 -0.07 -6.17 12.09
N PRO A 76 1.24 -6.37 12.31
CA PRO A 76 2.26 -5.45 11.84
C PRO A 76 2.23 -5.32 10.31
N TYR A 77 2.48 -4.12 9.79
CA TYR A 77 2.53 -3.89 8.34
C TYR A 77 3.60 -4.76 7.65
N SER A 78 4.73 -5.03 8.33
CA SER A 78 5.80 -5.89 7.84
C SER A 78 5.43 -7.36 7.68
N GLU A 79 4.34 -7.80 8.30
CA GLU A 79 3.81 -9.16 8.14
C GLU A 79 2.88 -9.29 6.94
N MET A 80 2.37 -8.19 6.38
CA MET A 80 1.47 -8.24 5.23
C MET A 80 2.16 -8.65 3.94
N GLN A 81 1.60 -9.63 3.24
CA GLN A 81 2.10 -10.09 1.93
C GLN A 81 2.30 -8.93 0.92
N SER A 82 1.32 -8.03 0.75
CA SER A 82 1.43 -6.95 -0.25
C SER A 82 2.56 -5.97 0.05
N ILE A 83 2.81 -5.71 1.34
CA ILE A 83 3.84 -4.78 1.80
C ILE A 83 5.23 -5.41 1.69
N PHE A 84 5.34 -6.69 1.99
CA PHE A 84 6.56 -7.47 1.78
C PHE A 84 7.07 -7.42 0.34
N MET A 85 6.16 -7.35 -0.64
CA MET A 85 6.54 -7.19 -2.04
C MET A 85 7.22 -5.84 -2.30
N PHE A 86 6.79 -4.77 -1.63
CA PHE A 86 7.46 -3.47 -1.71
C PHE A 86 8.82 -3.50 -1.01
N ASP A 87 8.96 -4.27 0.07
CA ASP A 87 10.27 -4.49 0.70
C ASP A 87 11.24 -5.21 -0.26
N CYS A 88 10.76 -6.17 -1.05
CA CYS A 88 11.58 -6.80 -2.09
C CYS A 88 12.04 -5.84 -3.19
N ILE A 89 11.15 -4.91 -3.61
CA ILE A 89 11.53 -3.85 -4.55
C ILE A 89 12.57 -2.92 -3.90
N ASN A 90 12.35 -2.51 -2.65
CA ASN A 90 13.29 -1.67 -1.90
C ASN A 90 14.68 -2.31 -1.81
N LEU A 91 14.75 -3.62 -1.57
CA LEU A 91 16.02 -4.37 -1.55
C LEU A 91 16.72 -4.37 -2.91
N SER A 92 15.98 -4.45 -4.02
CA SER A 92 16.56 -4.33 -5.36
C SER A 92 17.15 -2.93 -5.59
N ILE A 93 16.45 -1.87 -5.18
CA ILE A 93 16.97 -0.50 -5.26
C ILE A 93 18.21 -0.32 -4.38
N LEU A 94 18.20 -0.86 -3.16
CA LEU A 94 19.35 -0.80 -2.25
C LEU A 94 20.61 -1.47 -2.84
N ASP A 95 20.45 -2.55 -3.60
CA ASP A 95 21.59 -3.17 -4.29
C ASP A 95 22.16 -2.25 -5.38
N LEU A 96 21.31 -1.55 -6.13
CA LEU A 96 21.76 -0.55 -7.10
C LEU A 96 22.44 0.64 -6.44
N VAL A 97 21.98 1.05 -5.25
CA VAL A 97 22.66 2.08 -4.44
C VAL A 97 24.05 1.61 -4.00
N ARG A 98 24.16 0.36 -3.50
CA ARG A 98 25.46 -0.24 -3.11
C ARG A 98 26.42 -0.38 -4.28
N GLN A 99 25.90 -0.62 -5.49
CA GLN A 99 26.68 -0.70 -6.72
C GLN A 99 27.07 0.68 -7.27
N GLY A 100 26.56 1.77 -6.70
CA GLY A 100 26.80 3.14 -7.17
C GLY A 100 26.03 3.51 -8.43
N VAL A 101 25.03 2.71 -8.83
CA VAL A 101 24.16 2.98 -9.99
C VAL A 101 23.09 4.02 -9.63
N LEU A 102 22.59 3.97 -8.39
CA LEU A 102 21.69 4.96 -7.82
C LEU A 102 22.34 5.67 -6.63
N SER A 103 21.98 6.92 -6.40
CA SER A 103 22.34 7.64 -5.17
C SER A 103 21.37 7.35 -4.04
N GLU A 104 21.81 7.50 -2.78
CA GLU A 104 20.90 7.48 -1.61
C GLU A 104 19.79 8.52 -1.76
N ASP A 105 20.10 9.70 -2.29
CA ASP A 105 19.14 10.78 -2.53
C ASP A 105 18.00 10.38 -3.48
N GLN A 106 18.30 9.59 -4.53
CA GLN A 106 17.29 9.08 -5.45
C GLN A 106 16.37 8.04 -4.81
N LEU A 107 16.90 7.21 -3.89
CA LEU A 107 16.09 6.30 -3.09
C LEU A 107 15.24 7.07 -2.07
N ASP A 108 15.85 7.94 -1.27
CA ASP A 108 15.21 8.66 -0.17
C ASP A 108 14.11 9.62 -0.63
N SER A 109 14.16 10.08 -1.89
CA SER A 109 13.13 10.94 -2.48
C SER A 109 11.93 10.18 -3.04
N PHE A 110 12.01 8.85 -3.20
CA PHE A 110 10.95 8.04 -3.78
C PHE A 110 10.13 7.33 -2.72
N ASN A 111 8.81 7.52 -2.77
CA ASN A 111 7.86 6.97 -1.81
C ASN A 111 6.58 6.55 -2.55
N LEU A 112 6.06 5.36 -2.25
CA LEU A 112 4.84 4.85 -2.89
C LEU A 112 3.59 5.51 -2.28
N PRO A 113 2.67 6.08 -3.07
CA PRO A 113 1.46 6.72 -2.58
C PRO A 113 0.36 5.67 -2.28
N LEU A 114 0.67 4.73 -1.40
CA LEU A 114 -0.22 3.63 -1.02
C LEU A 114 -0.38 3.55 0.49
N TYR A 115 -1.62 3.43 0.96
CA TYR A 115 -1.94 3.16 2.36
C TYR A 115 -2.94 2.02 2.47
N TYR A 116 -2.74 1.16 3.47
CA TYR A 116 -3.61 0.02 3.75
C TYR A 116 -4.27 0.23 5.11
N PRO A 117 -5.54 0.65 5.15
CA PRO A 117 -6.21 0.93 6.41
C PRO A 117 -6.54 -0.34 7.18
N ARG A 118 -6.68 -0.14 8.49
CA ARG A 118 -7.22 -1.15 9.40
C ARG A 118 -8.75 -1.05 9.47
N PRO A 119 -9.46 -2.15 9.78
CA PRO A 119 -10.90 -2.14 10.01
C PRO A 119 -11.34 -1.08 11.03
N THR A 120 -10.59 -0.92 12.13
CA THR A 120 -10.84 0.11 13.15
C THR A 120 -10.75 1.52 12.58
N GLU A 121 -9.65 1.84 11.89
CA GLU A 121 -9.44 3.15 11.25
C GLU A 121 -10.58 3.49 10.27
N MET A 122 -11.00 2.52 9.45
CA MET A 122 -12.09 2.71 8.50
C MET A 122 -13.44 2.92 9.19
N ARG A 123 -13.70 2.18 10.27
CA ARG A 123 -14.92 2.35 11.08
C ARG A 123 -14.99 3.74 11.68
N GLU A 124 -13.92 4.19 12.31
CA GLU A 124 -13.81 5.52 12.93
C GLU A 124 -14.03 6.64 11.90
N LEU A 125 -13.46 6.49 10.70
CA LEU A 125 -13.65 7.44 9.60
C LEU A 125 -15.12 7.58 9.18
N VAL A 126 -15.81 6.45 8.97
CA VAL A 126 -17.22 6.45 8.55
C VAL A 126 -18.13 7.00 9.64
N GLU A 127 -17.87 6.61 10.90
CA GLU A 127 -18.64 7.10 12.05
C GLU A 127 -18.45 8.61 12.24
N ARG A 128 -17.22 9.11 12.04
CA ARG A 128 -16.88 10.53 12.13
C ARG A 128 -17.50 11.38 11.01
N ASP A 129 -17.47 10.92 9.76
CA ASP A 129 -18.12 11.60 8.62
C ASP A 129 -19.63 11.71 8.83
N GLY A 130 -20.25 10.64 9.34
CA GLY A 130 -21.64 10.64 9.75
C GLY A 130 -22.66 10.57 8.60
N CYS A 131 -22.26 10.66 7.32
CA CYS A 131 -23.20 10.58 6.19
C CYS A 131 -23.76 9.17 5.97
N PHE A 132 -23.03 8.14 6.42
CA PHE A 132 -23.37 6.74 6.19
C PHE A 132 -23.59 5.95 7.49
N SER A 133 -24.40 4.90 7.42
CA SER A 133 -24.38 3.78 8.36
C SER A 133 -23.53 2.64 7.79
N ILE A 134 -22.84 1.91 8.67
CA ILE A 134 -22.11 0.71 8.29
C ILE A 134 -23.08 -0.47 8.34
N GLU A 135 -23.34 -1.08 7.19
CA GLU A 135 -24.13 -2.32 7.10
C GLU A 135 -23.23 -3.54 7.29
N GLU A 136 -22.01 -3.48 6.73
CA GLU A 136 -21.02 -4.55 6.82
C GLU A 136 -19.61 -3.97 6.75
N LEU A 137 -18.68 -4.51 7.55
CA LEU A 137 -17.27 -4.14 7.52
C LEU A 137 -16.46 -5.36 7.97
N GLU A 138 -15.73 -5.96 7.03
CA GLU A 138 -14.94 -7.15 7.31
C GLU A 138 -13.68 -7.25 6.44
N LEU A 139 -12.69 -7.99 6.95
CA LEU A 139 -11.56 -8.44 6.16
C LEU A 139 -11.87 -9.79 5.51
N THR A 140 -11.65 -9.84 4.20
CA THR A 140 -11.84 -11.02 3.35
C THR A 140 -10.52 -11.45 2.74
N SER A 141 -10.44 -12.71 2.34
CA SER A 141 -9.28 -13.23 1.61
C SER A 141 -9.34 -12.79 0.15
N SER A 142 -8.21 -12.31 -0.37
CA SER A 142 -8.09 -12.03 -1.81
C SER A 142 -8.17 -13.31 -2.64
N VAL A 143 -8.68 -13.19 -3.88
CA VAL A 143 -8.72 -14.32 -4.82
C VAL A 143 -7.32 -14.85 -5.15
N SER A 144 -6.26 -14.04 -4.98
CA SER A 144 -4.86 -14.46 -5.06
C SER A 144 -4.47 -15.53 -4.04
N VAL A 145 -5.21 -15.68 -2.93
CA VAL A 145 -5.07 -16.80 -1.98
C VAL A 145 -5.37 -18.16 -2.64
N ARG A 146 -6.03 -18.18 -3.81
CA ARG A 146 -6.30 -19.41 -4.58
C ARG A 146 -5.15 -19.83 -5.49
N LEU A 147 -4.08 -19.04 -5.61
CA LEU A 147 -2.81 -19.49 -6.18
C LEU A 147 -2.07 -20.33 -5.12
N GLN A 148 -2.69 -21.41 -4.67
CA GLN A 148 -2.04 -22.38 -3.79
C GLN A 148 -1.00 -23.13 -4.62
N GLY A 149 0.28 -22.88 -4.32
CA GLY A 149 1.41 -23.43 -5.05
C GLY A 149 2.71 -22.70 -4.70
N LYS A 150 3.81 -23.14 -5.29
CA LYS A 150 5.11 -22.48 -5.17
C LYS A 150 5.00 -21.04 -5.68
N VAL A 151 5.64 -20.08 -5.00
CA VAL A 151 5.70 -18.68 -5.46
C VAL A 151 6.26 -18.61 -6.88
N ASP A 152 5.46 -18.07 -7.81
CA ASP A 152 5.94 -17.62 -9.12
C ASP A 152 6.33 -16.14 -9.02
N ALA A 153 7.60 -15.89 -8.69
CA ALA A 153 8.14 -14.55 -8.52
C ALA A 153 7.97 -13.69 -9.78
N THR A 154 8.14 -14.28 -10.96
CA THR A 154 7.99 -13.61 -12.26
C THR A 154 6.55 -13.16 -12.47
N GLN A 155 5.57 -14.03 -12.19
CA GLN A 155 4.16 -13.65 -12.28
C GLN A 155 3.81 -12.51 -11.32
N TRP A 156 4.30 -12.57 -10.09
CA TRP A 156 4.08 -11.51 -9.10
C TRP A 156 4.69 -10.17 -9.52
N VAL A 157 5.95 -10.16 -9.94
CA VAL A 157 6.61 -8.95 -10.43
C VAL A 157 5.87 -8.38 -11.64
N ARG A 158 5.38 -9.23 -12.55
CA ARG A 158 4.58 -8.77 -13.69
C ARG A 158 3.30 -8.04 -13.26
N VAL A 159 2.61 -8.54 -12.23
CA VAL A 159 1.41 -7.88 -11.68
C VAL A 159 1.77 -6.56 -11.02
N LEU A 160 2.81 -6.54 -10.17
CA LEU A 160 3.28 -5.32 -9.49
C LEU A 160 3.72 -4.27 -10.50
N ARG A 161 4.48 -4.68 -11.51
CA ARG A 161 4.92 -3.82 -12.60
C ARG A 161 3.74 -3.22 -13.34
N GLY A 162 2.72 -4.01 -13.68
CA GLY A 162 1.50 -3.48 -14.31
C GLY A 162 0.78 -2.39 -13.50
N VAL A 163 1.02 -2.32 -12.19
CA VAL A 163 0.43 -1.33 -11.27
C VAL A 163 1.36 -0.15 -11.00
N LEU A 164 2.68 -0.38 -10.96
CA LEU A 164 3.66 0.59 -10.47
C LEU A 164 4.61 1.13 -11.54
N ASP A 165 4.70 0.53 -12.73
CA ASP A 165 5.73 0.82 -13.74
C ASP A 165 5.88 2.32 -14.01
N GLU A 166 4.78 3.03 -14.21
CA GLU A 166 4.81 4.47 -14.50
C GLU A 166 5.47 5.30 -13.38
N LEU A 167 5.24 4.96 -12.10
CA LEU A 167 5.87 5.65 -10.97
C LEU A 167 7.39 5.48 -10.99
N PHE A 168 7.86 4.27 -11.27
CA PHE A 168 9.28 3.95 -11.32
C PHE A 168 9.94 4.57 -12.56
N VAL A 169 9.26 4.56 -13.71
CA VAL A 169 9.75 5.19 -14.94
C VAL A 169 9.86 6.71 -14.75
N MET A 170 8.87 7.35 -14.11
CA MET A 170 8.93 8.79 -13.83
C MET A 170 10.08 9.16 -12.88
N GLN A 171 10.34 8.34 -11.86
CA GLN A 171 11.38 8.62 -10.86
C GLN A 171 12.79 8.27 -11.33
N PHE A 172 12.97 7.08 -11.91
CA PHE A 172 14.28 6.50 -12.20
C PHE A 172 14.60 6.43 -13.69
N GLY A 173 13.62 6.63 -14.57
CA GLY A 173 13.74 6.36 -15.99
C GLY A 173 13.49 4.90 -16.35
N LYS A 174 13.20 4.64 -17.62
CA LYS A 174 12.76 3.32 -18.10
C LYS A 174 13.77 2.21 -17.87
N GLU A 175 15.04 2.46 -18.22
CA GLU A 175 16.10 1.44 -18.11
C GLU A 175 16.33 1.00 -16.66
N LEU A 176 16.32 1.95 -15.72
CA LEU A 176 16.47 1.62 -14.30
C LEU A 176 15.21 0.97 -13.72
N ALA A 177 14.01 1.39 -14.15
CA ALA A 177 12.78 0.71 -13.77
C ALA A 177 12.79 -0.77 -14.20
N ASP A 178 13.25 -1.07 -15.43
CA ASP A 178 13.44 -2.44 -15.93
C ASP A 178 14.38 -3.24 -14.99
N ILE A 179 15.56 -2.69 -14.69
CA ILE A 179 16.55 -3.34 -13.82
C ILE A 179 16.01 -3.58 -12.41
N ILE A 180 15.27 -2.62 -11.84
CA ILE A 180 14.68 -2.73 -10.50
C ILE A 180 13.64 -3.87 -10.47
N PHE A 181 12.74 -3.94 -11.44
CA PHE A 181 11.73 -5.00 -11.46
C PHE A 181 12.37 -6.37 -11.72
N ASP A 182 13.36 -6.48 -12.60
CA ASP A 182 14.09 -7.73 -12.84
C ASP A 182 14.83 -8.19 -11.57
N GLY A 183 15.54 -7.29 -10.89
CA GLY A 183 16.20 -7.60 -9.62
C GLY A 183 15.21 -7.96 -8.49
N THR A 184 13.99 -7.45 -8.54
CA THR A 184 12.92 -7.81 -7.60
C THR A 184 12.52 -9.29 -7.71
N ILE A 185 12.60 -9.89 -8.90
CA ILE A 185 12.31 -11.33 -9.11
C ILE A 185 13.24 -12.17 -8.25
N ASP A 186 14.54 -11.85 -8.24
CA ASP A 186 15.52 -12.55 -7.42
C ASP A 186 15.23 -12.36 -5.92
N LYS A 187 14.88 -11.14 -5.49
CA LYS A 187 14.57 -10.85 -4.08
C LYS A 187 13.37 -11.63 -3.55
N ILE A 188 12.33 -11.77 -4.37
CA ILE A 188 11.16 -12.59 -4.04
C ILE A 188 11.53 -14.07 -4.05
N THR A 189 12.29 -14.53 -5.05
CA THR A 189 12.68 -15.94 -5.18
C THR A 189 13.50 -16.41 -3.97
N GLU A 190 14.47 -15.61 -3.52
CA GLU A 190 15.28 -15.86 -2.32
C GLU A 190 14.43 -15.96 -1.04
N ARG A 191 13.28 -15.28 -1.00
CA ARG A 191 12.42 -15.16 0.18
C ARG A 191 11.05 -15.80 -0.01
N ALA A 192 10.92 -16.70 -1.00
CA ALA A 192 9.66 -17.32 -1.37
C ALA A 192 8.95 -17.96 -0.16
N GLN A 193 9.70 -18.62 0.73
CA GLN A 193 9.14 -19.26 1.93
C GLN A 193 8.43 -18.28 2.87
N VAL A 194 8.93 -17.05 3.00
CA VAL A 194 8.31 -16.00 3.82
C VAL A 194 6.99 -15.54 3.19
N LEU A 195 6.94 -15.48 1.86
CA LEU A 195 5.74 -15.13 1.13
C LEU A 195 4.68 -16.25 1.19
N GLU A 196 5.12 -17.50 1.09
CA GLU A 196 4.27 -18.70 1.17
C GLU A 196 3.66 -18.85 2.57
N SER A 197 4.40 -18.51 3.63
CA SER A 197 3.86 -18.58 5.00
C SER A 197 2.75 -17.57 5.27
N ARG A 198 2.63 -16.52 4.43
CA ARG A 198 1.62 -15.45 4.52
C ARG A 198 0.38 -15.73 3.65
N TYR A 199 0.32 -16.89 3.01
CA TYR A 199 -0.87 -17.29 2.26
C TYR A 199 -2.07 -17.48 3.18
N GLY A 200 -3.24 -17.04 2.71
CA GLY A 200 -4.48 -17.13 3.48
C GLY A 200 -4.77 -15.92 4.36
N GLU A 201 -3.86 -14.95 4.43
CA GLU A 201 -4.11 -13.68 5.11
C GLU A 201 -5.30 -12.94 4.50
N LYS A 202 -6.17 -12.44 5.38
CA LYS A 202 -7.28 -11.57 4.98
C LYS A 202 -6.74 -10.16 4.78
N ASN A 203 -6.59 -9.78 3.52
CA ASN A 203 -5.94 -8.53 3.11
C ASN A 203 -6.83 -7.62 2.25
N LEU A 204 -8.12 -7.97 2.09
CA LEU A 204 -9.11 -7.13 1.43
C LEU A 204 -10.15 -6.66 2.44
N LEU A 205 -10.20 -5.34 2.66
CA LEU A 205 -11.24 -4.72 3.45
C LEU A 205 -12.47 -4.49 2.57
N TYR A 206 -13.56 -5.17 2.93
CA TYR A 206 -14.89 -4.98 2.37
C TYR A 206 -15.70 -4.10 3.32
N VAL A 207 -16.31 -3.05 2.77
CA VAL A 207 -17.17 -2.14 3.53
C VAL A 207 -18.45 -1.89 2.73
N ALA A 208 -19.59 -2.26 3.29
CA ALA A 208 -20.90 -1.91 2.77
C ALA A 208 -21.50 -0.80 3.63
N LEU A 209 -21.77 0.33 3.00
CA LEU A 209 -22.31 1.54 3.62
C LEU A 209 -23.67 1.86 3.04
N LYS A 210 -24.56 2.39 3.88
CA LYS A 210 -25.87 2.89 3.47
C LYS A 210 -25.98 4.36 3.77
N ARG A 211 -26.41 5.15 2.79
CA ARG A 211 -26.61 6.59 2.95
C ARG A 211 -27.77 6.84 3.92
N LYS A 212 -27.50 7.58 5.00
CA LYS A 212 -28.54 8.07 5.91
C LYS A 212 -29.42 9.09 5.18
#